data_AF-A0AAQ0FGE6-F1
#
_entry.id   AF-A0AAQ0FGE6-F1
#
_cell.length_a   1.000
_cell.length_b   1.000
_cell.length_c   1.000
_cell.angle_alpha   90.00
_cell.angle_beta   90.00
_cell.angle_gamma   90.00
#
_symmetry.space_group_name_H-M   'P 1'
#
loop_
_entity.id
_entity.type
_entity.pdbx_description
1 polymer ?
#
loop_
_entity_poly.entity_id
_entity_poly.type
_entity_poly.pdbx_seq_one_letter_code
_entity_poly.pdbx_strand_id
1 'polypeptide(L)'
;MSSNQIRFDPPRQSFDPVYVLFRRSCAQHPERIAIEWGEQKITYAHLQHQVSAIGALLLARGIGEGAAVAIHGQRSANAIASTLAAWSIGATVTMVDSSIPDERRCLMLTTVPVSAILHWGAPFDLRGVLSLDVRKAIQDRSEPENAYDDAEQSFPGDRAYIAFTSGSTGRPKAIAGSHNGLAHFVDWQSKEFGIGPGDRFAHFTNLSFDVWFRDVLTPLISGATICIPTTEARAESVFAFLRDSGITAMHLVPSIANLWINTHAPDTTIDTLKHAFFAGEPLEGALIRKWRDAFPQCTVVNLYGPTETTLAKHFKRIGADVADGIQSVGLNLPGSMTYITLDDGRLCESGETGEICIATPYRSHGYILGSELVPTFLEGLLPELTSLPIYRTGDLGRRNAEGEIEILGRKDDQIKINGVRIDLLEVKSVIASHPHVRDAFVCARQGRFTKSIVAFIESEARSEETFLAYLRKRLPDVMIPSQLHFRDALPRLPNGKTDRKSLTEYANRPVSVAPVRPPEQPHSIAERIEAIWLEILEYPGLHPDLNFFDAGGNSLLIVVLHERIEKQFSICIPLVRLFHDTTIETQSRMIAALLRGEGTAIERAAEPSDTRAMSRNRIIAARATARNL
;
A
#
# COMPACT_ATOMS: atom_id res chain seq x y z
N MET A 1 -7.21 -43.88 4.89
CA MET A 1 -5.97 -43.10 5.09
C MET A 1 -6.37 -41.64 4.98
N SER A 2 -6.42 -40.91 6.11
CA SER A 2 -7.09 -39.61 6.19
C SER A 2 -6.37 -38.54 5.37
N SER A 3 -7.11 -37.88 4.48
CA SER A 3 -6.71 -36.74 3.63
C SER A 3 -6.37 -35.44 4.40
N ASN A 4 -6.19 -35.52 5.72
CA ASN A 4 -5.94 -34.40 6.63
C ASN A 4 -4.48 -34.29 7.09
N GLN A 5 -3.53 -34.92 6.41
CA GLN A 5 -2.10 -34.69 6.71
C GLN A 5 -1.71 -33.27 6.29
N ILE A 6 -1.93 -32.32 7.22
CA ILE A 6 -1.39 -30.97 7.13
C ILE A 6 0.12 -31.12 7.08
N ARG A 7 0.74 -30.77 5.96
CA ARG A 7 2.20 -30.77 5.82
C ARG A 7 2.76 -29.74 6.79
N PHE A 8 3.31 -30.21 7.90
CA PHE A 8 3.92 -29.38 8.93
C PHE A 8 5.44 -29.45 8.80
N ASP A 9 6.04 -28.37 8.31
CA ASP A 9 7.48 -28.17 8.47
C ASP A 9 7.71 -27.58 9.86
N PRO A 10 8.52 -28.26 10.72
CA PRO A 10 8.73 -27.83 12.09
C PRO A 10 9.36 -26.42 12.11
N PRO A 11 8.90 -25.54 13.01
CA PRO A 11 9.41 -24.18 13.08
C PRO A 11 10.88 -24.18 13.50
N ARG A 12 11.68 -23.29 12.91
CA ARG A 12 12.94 -22.88 13.54
C ARG A 12 12.60 -22.09 14.80
N GLN A 13 13.30 -22.38 15.89
CA GLN A 13 13.02 -21.74 17.18
C GLN A 13 13.27 -20.23 17.16
N SER A 14 14.28 -19.76 16.43
CA SER A 14 14.62 -18.33 16.36
C SER A 14 15.38 -18.01 15.08
N PHE A 15 15.11 -16.83 14.53
CA PHE A 15 15.90 -16.20 13.47
C PHE A 15 16.71 -15.05 14.07
N ASP A 16 17.86 -14.74 13.48
CA ASP A 16 18.61 -13.55 13.86
C ASP A 16 17.80 -12.28 13.58
N PRO A 17 17.96 -11.21 14.37
CA PRO A 17 17.30 -9.94 14.12
C PRO A 17 17.60 -9.41 12.71
N VAL A 18 16.62 -8.76 12.09
CA VAL A 18 16.74 -8.28 10.70
C VAL A 18 17.92 -7.33 10.48
N TYR A 19 18.33 -6.56 11.50
CA TYR A 19 19.52 -5.71 11.42
C TYR A 19 20.82 -6.53 11.32
N VAL A 20 20.93 -7.63 12.08
CA VAL A 20 22.06 -8.56 12.01
C VAL A 20 22.16 -9.20 10.63
N LEU A 21 21.01 -9.57 10.04
CA LEU A 21 20.98 -10.09 8.67
C LEU A 21 21.49 -9.06 7.66
N PHE A 22 21.05 -7.80 7.78
CA PHE A 22 21.55 -6.70 6.94
C PHE A 22 23.07 -6.47 7.10
N ARG A 23 23.59 -6.49 8.33
CA ARG A 23 25.03 -6.35 8.63
C ARG A 23 25.87 -7.41 7.93
N ARG A 24 25.39 -8.66 7.89
CA ARG A 24 26.05 -9.75 7.15
C ARG A 24 26.12 -9.45 5.66
N SER A 25 25.04 -8.93 5.07
CA SER A 25 25.01 -8.53 3.67
C SER A 25 25.96 -7.35 3.38
N CYS A 26 26.07 -6.38 4.29
CA CYS A 26 27.07 -5.31 4.19
C CYS A 26 28.51 -5.85 4.17
N ALA A 27 28.83 -6.82 5.01
CA ALA A 27 30.16 -7.44 5.04
C ALA A 27 30.45 -8.26 3.77
N GLN A 28 29.44 -8.93 3.21
CA GLN A 28 29.59 -9.77 2.02
C GLN A 28 29.60 -8.98 0.71
N HIS A 29 28.92 -7.83 0.67
CA HIS A 29 28.66 -7.07 -0.56
C HIS A 29 28.90 -5.55 -0.43
N PRO A 30 30.00 -5.08 0.18
CA PRO A 30 30.19 -3.67 0.56
C PRO A 30 30.08 -2.70 -0.61
N GLU A 31 30.64 -3.07 -1.77
CA GLU A 31 30.68 -2.22 -2.99
C GLU A 31 29.46 -2.38 -3.90
N ARG A 32 28.54 -3.31 -3.59
CA ARG A 32 27.32 -3.45 -4.40
C ARG A 32 26.36 -2.30 -4.09
N ILE A 33 25.58 -1.92 -5.07
CA ILE A 33 24.51 -0.94 -4.89
C ILE A 33 23.37 -1.56 -4.08
N ALA A 34 23.12 -1.02 -2.90
CA ALA A 34 21.99 -1.38 -2.04
C ALA A 34 20.72 -0.63 -2.47
N ILE A 35 20.85 0.66 -2.80
CA ILE A 35 19.72 1.53 -3.14
C ILE A 35 20.05 2.37 -4.38
N GLU A 36 19.15 2.36 -5.35
CA GLU A 36 19.10 3.32 -6.45
C GLU A 36 17.87 4.21 -6.28
N TRP A 37 18.09 5.52 -6.19
CA TRP A 37 17.03 6.50 -6.02
C TRP A 37 17.32 7.73 -6.88
N GLY A 38 16.71 7.77 -8.05
CA GLY A 38 17.05 8.77 -9.07
C GLY A 38 18.47 8.62 -9.57
N GLU A 39 19.24 9.70 -9.52
CA GLU A 39 20.66 9.68 -9.86
C GLU A 39 21.55 9.15 -8.73
N GLN A 40 20.99 8.99 -7.52
CA GLN A 40 21.74 8.51 -6.36
C GLN A 40 21.88 6.99 -6.40
N LYS A 41 23.12 6.52 -6.26
CA LYS A 41 23.45 5.10 -6.10
C LYS A 41 24.21 4.93 -4.79
N ILE A 42 23.57 4.26 -3.83
CA ILE A 42 24.10 4.06 -2.48
C ILE A 42 24.57 2.62 -2.37
N THR A 43 25.86 2.42 -2.06
CA THR A 43 26.42 1.10 -1.81
C THR A 43 26.02 0.57 -0.43
N TYR A 44 26.15 -0.73 -0.19
CA TYR A 44 25.95 -1.31 1.14
C TYR A 44 26.87 -0.70 2.19
N ALA A 45 28.14 -0.44 1.85
CA ALA A 45 29.08 0.23 2.75
C ALA A 45 28.65 1.67 3.07
N HIS A 46 28.21 2.44 2.07
CA HIS A 46 27.73 3.80 2.29
C HIS A 46 26.43 3.84 3.10
N LEU A 47 25.50 2.92 2.85
CA LEU A 47 24.28 2.79 3.64
C LEU A 47 24.61 2.47 5.09
N GLN A 48 25.51 1.52 5.35
CA GLN A 48 25.94 1.19 6.71
C GLN A 48 26.56 2.40 7.42
N HIS A 49 27.36 3.22 6.73
CA HIS A 49 27.90 4.45 7.28
C HIS A 49 26.80 5.44 7.69
N GLN A 50 25.79 5.65 6.84
CA GLN A 50 24.64 6.50 7.16
C GLN A 50 23.88 5.97 8.38
N VAL A 51 23.64 4.66 8.44
CA VAL A 51 23.00 3.98 9.57
C VAL A 51 23.76 4.25 10.87
N SER A 52 25.08 4.04 10.87
CA SER A 52 25.93 4.26 12.05
C SER A 52 25.96 5.73 12.48
N ALA A 53 25.94 6.69 11.54
CA ALA A 53 25.87 8.11 11.85
C ALA A 53 24.55 8.52 12.53
N ILE A 54 23.42 8.01 12.02
CA ILE A 54 22.09 8.27 12.59
C ILE A 54 21.95 7.60 13.97
N GLY A 55 22.40 6.34 14.11
CA GLY A 55 22.37 5.62 15.38
C GLY A 55 23.18 6.30 16.48
N ALA A 56 24.40 6.77 16.14
CA ALA A 56 25.23 7.53 17.07
C ALA A 56 24.59 8.86 17.50
N LEU A 57 23.85 9.53 16.60
CA LEU A 57 23.10 10.74 16.94
C LEU A 57 21.95 10.43 17.93
N LEU A 58 21.21 9.35 17.71
CA LEU A 58 20.13 8.92 18.61
C LEU A 58 20.67 8.59 20.02
N LEU A 59 21.76 7.81 20.10
CA LEU A 59 22.43 7.47 21.36
C LEU A 59 22.94 8.73 22.08
N ALA A 60 23.56 9.67 21.36
CA ALA A 60 24.02 10.94 21.92
C ALA A 60 22.88 11.82 22.47
N ARG A 61 21.63 11.52 22.11
CA ARG A 61 20.42 12.17 22.62
C ARG A 61 19.65 11.32 23.62
N GLY A 62 20.24 10.21 24.09
CA GLY A 62 19.65 9.34 25.10
C GLY A 62 18.57 8.39 24.58
N ILE A 63 18.48 8.19 23.26
CA ILE A 63 17.57 7.23 22.63
C ILE A 63 18.33 5.92 22.38
N GLY A 64 17.77 4.80 22.81
CA GLY A 64 18.40 3.47 22.69
C GLY A 64 17.39 2.34 22.92
N GLU A 65 17.85 1.24 23.52
CA GLU A 65 17.07 0.02 23.75
C GLU A 65 15.68 0.30 24.37
N GLY A 66 14.65 -0.31 23.79
CA GLY A 66 13.26 -0.21 24.25
C GLY A 66 12.55 1.11 23.92
N ALA A 67 13.25 2.12 23.37
CA ALA A 67 12.63 3.33 22.88
C ALA A 67 11.81 3.07 21.60
N ALA A 68 10.77 3.87 21.37
CA ALA A 68 10.05 3.90 20.10
C ALA A 68 10.46 5.13 19.28
N VAL A 69 10.91 4.90 18.05
CA VAL A 69 11.35 5.95 17.11
C VAL A 69 10.39 6.03 15.93
N ALA A 70 9.79 7.20 15.72
CA ALA A 70 8.96 7.46 14.57
C ALA A 70 9.81 7.86 13.35
N ILE A 71 9.54 7.23 12.21
CA ILE A 71 10.20 7.46 10.93
C ILE A 71 9.19 8.21 10.05
N HIS A 72 9.41 9.51 9.86
CA HIS A 72 8.45 10.43 9.27
C HIS A 72 8.92 11.01 7.93
N GLY A 73 8.10 10.86 6.89
CA GLY A 73 8.37 11.41 5.56
C GLY A 73 7.73 10.59 4.44
N GLN A 74 8.34 10.59 3.25
CA GLN A 74 7.93 9.79 2.09
C GLN A 74 9.00 8.75 1.71
N ARG A 75 8.62 7.76 0.89
CA ARG A 75 9.52 6.71 0.39
C ARG A 75 10.84 7.29 -0.14
N SER A 76 11.94 6.90 0.48
CA SER A 76 13.28 7.42 0.19
C SER A 76 14.37 6.51 0.76
N ALA A 77 15.62 6.75 0.36
CA ALA A 77 16.78 6.14 1.02
C ALA A 77 16.90 6.55 2.50
N ASN A 78 16.48 7.76 2.85
CA ASN A 78 16.51 8.25 4.24
C ASN A 78 15.58 7.44 5.14
N ALA A 79 14.40 7.03 4.65
CA ALA A 79 13.49 6.16 5.38
C ALA A 79 14.16 4.82 5.73
N ILE A 80 14.87 4.23 4.76
CA ILE A 80 15.57 2.95 4.93
C ILE A 80 16.71 3.09 5.94
N ALA A 81 17.58 4.10 5.78
CA ALA A 81 18.70 4.35 6.69
C ALA A 81 18.23 4.63 8.12
N SER A 82 17.15 5.42 8.28
CA SER A 82 16.58 5.75 9.60
C SER A 82 16.00 4.54 10.32
N THR A 83 15.29 3.67 9.59
CA THR A 83 14.74 2.43 10.15
C THR A 83 15.85 1.48 10.61
N LEU A 84 16.87 1.29 9.78
CA LEU A 84 18.02 0.45 10.13
C LEU A 84 18.81 1.02 11.32
N ALA A 85 18.96 2.34 11.40
CA ALA A 85 19.65 3.02 12.51
C ALA A 85 18.89 2.93 13.85
N ALA A 86 17.57 2.96 13.82
CA ALA A 86 16.77 2.72 15.03
C ALA A 86 16.94 1.27 15.52
N TRP A 87 16.92 0.29 14.61
CA TRP A 87 17.18 -1.10 14.98
C TRP A 87 18.62 -1.35 15.45
N SER A 88 19.61 -0.63 14.93
CA SER A 88 21.01 -0.81 15.36
C SER A 88 21.23 -0.47 16.84
N ILE A 89 20.36 0.35 17.41
CA ILE A 89 20.40 0.78 18.81
C ILE A 89 19.28 0.14 19.67
N GLY A 90 18.68 -0.97 19.20
CA GLY A 90 17.65 -1.70 19.95
C GLY A 90 16.29 -0.98 20.06
N ALA A 91 16.03 0.04 19.24
CA ALA A 91 14.77 0.78 19.26
C ALA A 91 13.71 0.16 18.33
N THR A 92 12.45 0.27 18.74
CA THR A 92 11.29 -0.10 17.91
C THR A 92 10.93 1.04 16.96
N VAL A 93 10.63 0.74 15.69
CA VAL A 93 10.24 1.77 14.73
C VAL A 93 8.74 1.91 14.57
N THR A 94 8.25 3.12 14.29
CA THR A 94 6.91 3.32 13.75
C THR A 94 6.94 4.20 12.53
N MET A 95 6.31 3.77 11.44
CA MET A 95 6.39 4.46 10.16
C MET A 95 5.19 5.40 10.01
N VAL A 96 5.44 6.66 9.68
CA VAL A 96 4.39 7.67 9.50
C VAL A 96 4.60 8.43 8.19
N ASP A 97 3.76 8.14 7.21
CA ASP A 97 3.82 8.82 5.91
C ASP A 97 3.37 10.29 6.02
N SER A 98 4.14 11.19 5.42
CA SER A 98 3.84 12.63 5.41
C SER A 98 2.62 13.03 4.57
N SER A 99 2.08 12.13 3.73
CA SER A 99 0.80 12.32 3.05
C SER A 99 -0.40 12.19 4.00
N ILE A 100 -0.22 11.56 5.17
CA ILE A 100 -1.28 11.45 6.17
C ILE A 100 -1.52 12.83 6.80
N PRO A 101 -2.80 13.25 6.98
CA PRO A 101 -3.15 14.52 7.61
C PRO A 101 -2.55 14.69 9.01
N ASP A 102 -2.13 15.92 9.33
CA ASP A 102 -1.44 16.26 10.58
C ASP A 102 -2.19 15.82 11.84
N GLU A 103 -3.51 16.06 11.92
CA GLU A 103 -4.32 15.66 13.09
C GLU A 103 -4.26 14.13 13.29
N ARG A 104 -4.27 13.35 12.20
CA ARG A 104 -4.18 11.89 12.26
C ARG A 104 -2.77 11.42 12.60
N ARG A 105 -1.72 12.06 12.06
CA ARG A 105 -0.33 11.76 12.46
C ARG A 105 -0.12 12.01 13.96
N CYS A 106 -0.62 13.13 14.48
CA CYS A 106 -0.63 13.43 15.91
C CYS A 106 -1.37 12.33 16.70
N LEU A 107 -2.55 11.91 16.24
CA LEU A 107 -3.32 10.86 16.91
C LEU A 107 -2.56 9.52 16.92
N MET A 108 -1.94 9.13 15.82
CA MET A 108 -1.10 7.92 15.73
C MET A 108 0.05 8.00 16.74
N LEU A 109 0.84 9.06 16.68
CA LEU A 109 2.06 9.22 17.49
C LEU A 109 1.80 9.50 18.97
N THR A 110 0.57 9.89 19.35
CA THR A 110 0.14 9.99 20.75
C THR A 110 -0.50 8.70 21.28
N THR A 111 -0.79 7.73 20.41
CA THR A 111 -1.33 6.41 20.82
C THR A 111 -0.22 5.49 21.37
N VAL A 112 1.04 5.79 21.06
CA VAL A 112 2.21 5.04 21.52
C VAL A 112 3.27 5.99 22.07
N PRO A 113 4.08 5.59 23.07
CA PRO A 113 5.06 6.47 23.71
C PRO A 113 6.32 6.63 22.84
N VAL A 114 6.22 7.44 21.77
CA VAL A 114 7.35 7.76 20.89
C VAL A 114 8.36 8.66 21.60
N SER A 115 9.63 8.28 21.58
CA SER A 115 10.73 9.02 22.21
C SER A 115 11.41 9.98 21.25
N ALA A 116 11.47 9.64 19.95
CA ALA A 116 12.05 10.48 18.92
C ALA A 116 11.33 10.35 17.57
N ILE A 117 11.40 11.40 16.76
CA ILE A 117 10.94 11.48 15.37
C ILE A 117 12.17 11.78 14.50
N LEU A 118 12.48 10.86 13.59
CA LEU A 118 13.44 11.07 12.51
C LEU A 118 12.66 11.51 11.28
N HIS A 119 12.98 12.69 10.73
CA HIS A 119 12.29 13.22 9.56
C HIS A 119 13.24 13.63 8.43
N TRP A 120 12.71 13.64 7.20
CA TRP A 120 13.33 14.26 6.04
C TRP A 120 12.28 15.06 5.28
N GLY A 121 12.55 16.34 5.02
CA GLY A 121 11.57 17.26 4.44
C GLY A 121 10.92 18.14 5.50
N ALA A 122 9.59 18.27 5.46
CA ALA A 122 8.85 19.12 6.39
C ALA A 122 9.00 18.56 7.83
N PRO A 123 9.40 19.40 8.80
CA PRO A 123 9.49 18.97 10.19
C PRO A 123 8.10 18.60 10.72
N PHE A 124 8.07 17.65 11.63
CA PHE A 124 6.87 17.28 12.37
C PHE A 124 7.21 17.23 13.86
N ASP A 125 6.71 18.23 14.59
CA ASP A 125 7.01 18.39 16.01
C ASP A 125 5.85 17.90 16.85
N LEU A 126 6.15 17.01 17.80
CA LEU A 126 5.23 16.56 18.82
C LEU A 126 5.77 16.97 20.19
N ARG A 127 4.92 17.61 21.01
CA ARG A 127 5.33 18.13 22.31
C ARG A 127 5.96 17.04 23.19
N GLY A 128 7.18 17.28 23.64
CA GLY A 128 7.91 16.35 24.52
C GLY A 128 8.59 15.19 23.79
N VAL A 129 8.57 15.18 22.45
CA VAL A 129 9.26 14.18 21.62
C VAL A 129 10.44 14.85 20.90
N LEU A 130 11.58 14.18 20.89
CA LEU A 130 12.78 14.67 20.19
C LEU A 130 12.56 14.64 18.68
N SER A 131 12.77 15.74 17.96
CA SER A 131 12.61 15.82 16.50
C SER A 131 13.97 16.07 15.84
N LEU A 132 14.37 15.23 14.87
CA LEU A 132 15.69 15.27 14.23
C LEU A 132 15.59 15.18 12.69
N ASP A 133 16.27 16.11 12.01
CA ASP A 133 16.45 16.05 10.55
C ASP A 133 17.59 15.09 10.19
N VAL A 134 17.23 13.97 9.56
CA VAL A 134 18.15 12.89 9.19
C VAL A 134 19.23 13.37 8.22
N ARG A 135 18.94 14.36 7.38
CA ARG A 135 19.89 14.86 6.37
C ARG A 135 21.09 15.53 7.01
N LYS A 136 20.88 16.24 8.13
CA LYS A 136 21.95 16.86 8.91
C LYS A 136 22.85 15.81 9.53
N ALA A 137 22.26 14.73 10.07
CA ALA A 137 23.00 13.62 10.64
C ALA A 137 23.95 12.94 9.63
N ILE A 138 23.50 12.80 8.38
CA ILE A 138 24.28 12.21 7.29
C ILE A 138 25.36 13.17 6.75
N GLN A 139 25.08 14.48 6.69
CA GLN A 139 26.01 15.48 6.16
C GLN A 139 27.12 15.88 7.14
N ASP A 140 26.83 15.95 8.44
CA ASP A 140 27.74 16.52 9.44
C ASP A 140 28.87 15.56 9.89
N ARG A 141 28.91 14.31 9.42
CA ARG A 141 29.94 13.32 9.81
C ARG A 141 30.70 12.80 8.59
N SER A 142 31.94 13.29 8.42
CA SER A 142 32.87 12.84 7.38
C SER A 142 33.48 11.46 7.66
N GLU A 143 33.46 11.00 8.91
CA GLU A 143 33.74 9.62 9.35
C GLU A 143 33.46 9.60 10.87
N PRO A 144 32.76 8.60 11.45
CA PRO A 144 32.65 8.51 12.89
C PRO A 144 34.00 8.09 13.49
N GLU A 145 34.73 9.04 14.10
CA GLU A 145 35.96 8.76 14.88
C GLU A 145 35.74 7.75 16.03
N ASN A 146 34.48 7.55 16.41
CA ASN A 146 34.02 6.45 17.24
C ASN A 146 32.85 5.78 16.53
N ALA A 147 33.13 4.81 15.66
CA ALA A 147 32.11 3.82 15.31
C ALA A 147 31.70 3.17 16.64
N TYR A 148 30.50 3.49 17.13
CA TYR A 148 29.89 2.75 18.23
C TYR A 148 30.02 1.28 17.85
N ASP A 149 30.68 0.49 18.70
CA ASP A 149 30.73 -0.95 18.49
C ASP A 149 29.26 -1.39 18.51
N ASP A 150 28.79 -1.76 17.33
CA ASP A 150 27.39 -1.99 16.97
C ASP A 150 26.95 -3.32 17.61
N ALA A 151 27.19 -3.44 18.91
CA ALA A 151 26.92 -4.59 19.73
C ALA A 151 25.43 -4.85 19.57
N GLU A 152 25.11 -5.96 18.93
CA GLU A 152 23.76 -6.34 18.50
C GLU A 152 22.77 -6.17 19.66
N GLN A 153 22.10 -5.01 19.74
CA GLN A 153 21.22 -4.66 20.86
C GLN A 153 19.80 -5.19 20.69
N SER A 154 19.45 -5.63 19.48
CA SER A 154 18.16 -6.27 19.23
C SER A 154 18.27 -7.78 19.43
N PHE A 155 17.30 -8.33 20.13
CA PHE A 155 17.08 -9.77 20.23
C PHE A 155 15.93 -10.21 19.33
N PRO A 156 15.88 -11.49 18.91
CA PRO A 156 14.81 -11.99 18.05
C PRO A 156 13.39 -11.74 18.60
N GLY A 157 13.24 -11.83 19.91
CA GLY A 157 11.97 -11.64 20.62
C GLY A 157 11.58 -10.17 20.81
N ASP A 158 12.42 -9.20 20.45
CA ASP A 158 12.13 -7.79 20.66
C ASP A 158 11.14 -7.25 19.63
N ARG A 159 10.50 -6.14 20.02
CA ARG A 159 9.62 -5.38 19.13
C ARG A 159 10.45 -4.69 18.05
N ALA A 160 10.27 -5.12 16.82
CA ALA A 160 10.89 -4.48 15.67
C ALA A 160 10.11 -3.23 15.24
N TYR A 161 8.79 -3.31 15.19
CA TYR A 161 7.97 -2.23 14.65
C TYR A 161 6.61 -2.09 15.32
N ILE A 162 6.02 -0.92 15.14
CA ILE A 162 4.61 -0.62 15.43
C ILE A 162 3.96 -0.17 14.12
N ALA A 163 3.00 -0.96 13.64
CA ALA A 163 2.16 -0.62 12.51
C ALA A 163 0.79 -0.12 13.01
N PHE A 164 0.20 0.82 12.29
CA PHE A 164 -1.15 1.30 12.59
C PHE A 164 -2.16 0.68 11.62
N THR A 165 -3.21 0.09 12.17
CA THR A 165 -4.36 -0.40 11.40
C THR A 165 -5.60 0.43 11.70
N SER A 166 -6.62 0.28 10.84
CA SER A 166 -7.91 0.92 11.05
C SER A 166 -8.59 0.41 12.32
N GLY A 167 -9.21 1.33 13.06
CA GLY A 167 -9.80 1.04 14.37
C GLY A 167 -11.28 1.40 14.42
N SER A 168 -12.12 0.41 14.71
CA SER A 168 -13.58 0.53 14.84
C SER A 168 -14.09 1.65 15.77
N THR A 169 -13.25 2.20 16.65
CA THR A 169 -13.60 3.32 17.54
C THR A 169 -13.38 4.70 16.92
N GLY A 170 -12.84 4.81 15.70
CA GLY A 170 -12.41 6.08 15.12
C GLY A 170 -10.94 6.41 15.37
N ARG A 171 -10.25 5.64 16.23
CA ARG A 171 -8.83 5.83 16.57
C ARG A 171 -7.98 4.71 15.96
N PRO A 172 -6.82 5.02 15.34
CA PRO A 172 -5.90 4.00 14.84
C PRO A 172 -5.51 2.98 15.91
N LYS A 173 -5.45 1.69 15.55
CA LYS A 173 -4.95 0.63 16.43
C LYS A 173 -3.48 0.39 16.17
N ALA A 174 -2.66 0.44 17.20
CA ALA A 174 -1.22 0.19 17.10
C ALA A 174 -0.94 -1.29 17.37
N ILE A 175 -0.28 -1.99 16.44
CA ILE A 175 0.13 -3.38 16.63
C ILE A 175 1.65 -3.51 16.61
N ALA A 176 2.19 -4.19 17.63
CA ALA A 176 3.62 -4.38 17.80
C ALA A 176 4.09 -5.69 17.16
N GLY A 177 4.91 -5.60 16.12
CA GLY A 177 5.54 -6.74 15.46
C GLY A 177 6.94 -7.04 15.99
N SER A 178 7.41 -8.27 15.79
CA SER A 178 8.70 -8.76 16.31
C SER A 178 9.79 -8.86 15.24
N HIS A 179 11.06 -8.80 15.65
CA HIS A 179 12.20 -9.07 14.76
C HIS A 179 12.13 -10.49 14.18
N ASN A 180 11.82 -11.49 15.01
CA ASN A 180 11.70 -12.89 14.60
C ASN A 180 10.61 -13.08 13.53
N GLY A 181 9.47 -12.37 13.66
CA GLY A 181 8.38 -12.40 12.68
C GLY A 181 8.81 -11.88 11.31
N LEU A 182 9.53 -10.76 11.27
CA LEU A 182 10.05 -10.20 10.03
C LEU A 182 11.12 -11.12 9.42
N ALA A 183 12.10 -11.53 10.24
CA ALA A 183 13.22 -12.36 9.83
C ALA A 183 12.76 -13.70 9.23
N HIS A 184 11.75 -14.35 9.84
CA HIS A 184 11.10 -15.54 9.29
C HIS A 184 10.63 -15.33 7.85
N PHE A 185 9.89 -14.25 7.61
CA PHE A 185 9.32 -14.00 6.29
C PHE A 185 10.39 -13.70 5.25
N VAL A 186 11.35 -12.82 5.56
CA VAL A 186 12.36 -12.39 4.58
C VAL A 186 13.38 -13.49 4.28
N ASP A 187 13.75 -14.30 5.27
CA ASP A 187 14.59 -15.48 5.07
C ASP A 187 13.89 -16.53 4.19
N TRP A 188 12.60 -16.80 4.47
CA TRP A 188 11.79 -17.67 3.62
C TRP A 188 11.72 -17.13 2.19
N GLN A 189 11.35 -15.86 2.01
CA GLN A 189 11.14 -15.30 0.68
C GLN A 189 12.44 -15.32 -0.13
N SER A 190 13.58 -14.97 0.49
CA SER A 190 14.87 -15.01 -0.18
C SER A 190 15.22 -16.43 -0.67
N LYS A 191 15.05 -17.45 0.17
CA LYS A 191 15.38 -18.84 -0.19
C LYS A 191 14.40 -19.43 -1.19
N GLU A 192 13.11 -19.25 -0.96
CA GLU A 192 12.03 -19.83 -1.77
C GLU A 192 12.05 -19.31 -3.21
N PHE A 193 12.44 -18.05 -3.41
CA PHE A 193 12.49 -17.42 -4.73
C PHE A 193 13.91 -17.17 -5.24
N GLY A 194 14.93 -17.69 -4.55
CA GLY A 194 16.34 -17.57 -4.97
C GLY A 194 16.81 -16.13 -5.11
N ILE A 195 16.30 -15.22 -4.28
CA ILE A 195 16.65 -13.80 -4.33
C ILE A 195 18.08 -13.62 -3.86
N GLY A 196 18.90 -12.95 -4.68
CA GLY A 196 20.31 -12.74 -4.39
C GLY A 196 20.87 -11.44 -4.98
N PRO A 197 22.20 -11.28 -4.98
CA PRO A 197 22.83 -10.00 -5.30
C PRO A 197 22.56 -9.47 -6.71
N GLY A 198 22.22 -10.35 -7.65
CA GLY A 198 21.86 -10.00 -9.02
C GLY A 198 20.44 -9.48 -9.21
N ASP A 199 19.62 -9.50 -8.16
CA ASP A 199 18.21 -9.08 -8.23
C ASP A 199 18.02 -7.60 -7.92
N ARG A 200 16.92 -7.06 -8.46
CA ARG A 200 16.59 -5.64 -8.42
C ARG A 200 15.10 -5.51 -8.11
N PHE A 201 14.79 -4.91 -6.97
CA PHE A 201 13.44 -4.79 -6.44
C PHE A 201 12.87 -3.41 -6.72
N ALA A 202 11.70 -3.34 -7.35
CA ALA A 202 10.98 -2.08 -7.43
C ALA A 202 10.28 -1.78 -6.10
N HIS A 203 10.55 -0.61 -5.53
CA HIS A 203 9.93 -0.18 -4.27
C HIS A 203 8.83 0.85 -4.53
N PHE A 204 7.58 0.39 -4.52
CA PHE A 204 6.38 1.25 -4.67
C PHE A 204 5.63 1.47 -3.36
N THR A 205 5.93 0.70 -2.32
CA THR A 205 5.12 0.65 -1.11
C THR A 205 5.31 1.91 -0.25
N ASN A 206 4.20 2.50 0.18
CA ASN A 206 4.17 3.67 1.07
C ASN A 206 4.56 3.28 2.50
N LEU A 207 5.06 4.24 3.28
CA LEU A 207 5.70 3.99 4.58
C LEU A 207 4.74 3.38 5.61
N SER A 208 3.47 3.78 5.61
CA SER A 208 2.52 3.44 6.67
C SER A 208 2.01 1.99 6.63
N PHE A 209 2.44 1.18 5.66
CA PHE A 209 2.04 -0.23 5.55
C PHE A 209 3.13 -1.15 6.09
N ASP A 210 2.76 -2.15 6.88
CA ASP A 210 3.66 -3.18 7.40
C ASP A 210 4.42 -3.92 6.29
N VAL A 211 3.80 -4.09 5.12
CA VAL A 211 4.44 -4.67 3.94
C VAL A 211 5.65 -3.88 3.43
N TRP A 212 5.82 -2.61 3.82
CA TRP A 212 7.05 -1.86 3.55
C TRP A 212 8.30 -2.61 4.05
N PHE A 213 8.19 -3.29 5.20
CA PHE A 213 9.31 -4.00 5.79
C PHE A 213 9.82 -5.13 4.89
N ARG A 214 8.95 -5.91 4.25
CA ARG A 214 9.40 -7.00 3.36
C ARG A 214 10.01 -6.47 2.07
N ASP A 215 9.45 -5.40 1.54
CA ASP A 215 9.88 -4.80 0.28
C ASP A 215 11.29 -4.19 0.39
N VAL A 216 11.67 -3.77 1.61
CA VAL A 216 13.01 -3.25 1.93
C VAL A 216 13.95 -4.35 2.44
N LEU A 217 13.50 -5.18 3.38
CA LEU A 217 14.38 -6.14 4.03
C LEU A 217 14.75 -7.31 3.13
N THR A 218 13.82 -7.89 2.37
CA THR A 218 14.11 -9.02 1.48
C THR A 218 15.29 -8.72 0.55
N PRO A 219 15.30 -7.61 -0.23
CA PRO A 219 16.45 -7.31 -1.07
C PRO A 219 17.73 -7.01 -0.27
N LEU A 220 17.64 -6.27 0.84
CA LEU A 220 18.82 -5.90 1.63
C LEU A 220 19.53 -7.10 2.25
N ILE A 221 18.78 -8.05 2.82
CA ILE A 221 19.40 -9.25 3.43
C ILE A 221 19.97 -10.19 2.36
N SER A 222 19.51 -10.08 1.12
CA SER A 222 19.96 -10.90 -0.01
C SER A 222 21.11 -10.29 -0.82
N GLY A 223 21.58 -9.08 -0.47
CA GLY A 223 22.61 -8.38 -1.24
C GLY A 223 22.11 -7.75 -2.55
N ALA A 224 20.79 -7.75 -2.77
CA ALA A 224 20.12 -7.24 -3.96
C ALA A 224 20.03 -5.69 -3.93
N THR A 225 19.49 -5.10 -5.00
CA THR A 225 19.32 -3.64 -5.10
C THR A 225 17.86 -3.23 -4.97
N ILE A 226 17.57 -2.25 -4.11
CA ILE A 226 16.27 -1.57 -4.06
C ILE A 226 16.28 -0.42 -5.07
N CYS A 227 15.30 -0.38 -5.96
CA CYS A 227 15.12 0.69 -6.94
C CYS A 227 13.88 1.51 -6.56
N ILE A 228 14.09 2.78 -6.20
CA ILE A 228 13.03 3.70 -5.77
C ILE A 228 12.73 4.69 -6.92
N PRO A 229 11.49 4.75 -7.43
CA PRO A 229 11.13 5.74 -8.44
C PRO A 229 11.13 7.15 -7.84
N THR A 230 11.67 8.13 -8.57
CA THR A 230 11.82 9.54 -8.14
C THR A 230 10.56 10.38 -8.23
N THR A 231 9.67 10.02 -9.14
CA THR A 231 8.32 10.56 -9.25
C THR A 231 7.35 9.51 -8.73
N GLU A 232 6.18 9.94 -8.25
CA GLU A 232 5.04 9.03 -8.18
C GLU A 232 4.84 8.49 -9.60
N ALA A 233 5.26 7.24 -9.80
CA ALA A 233 5.39 6.69 -11.14
C ALA A 233 3.99 6.62 -11.77
N ARG A 234 3.77 7.47 -12.77
CA ARG A 234 2.65 7.38 -13.73
C ARG A 234 2.60 5.97 -14.30
N ALA A 235 1.43 5.44 -14.63
CA ALA A 235 1.30 4.10 -15.21
C ALA A 235 2.19 3.89 -16.47
N GLU A 236 2.28 4.87 -17.36
CA GLU A 236 3.24 4.86 -18.50
C GLU A 236 4.71 4.83 -18.07
N SER A 237 5.04 5.60 -17.04
CA SER A 237 6.40 5.69 -16.52
C SER A 237 6.80 4.47 -15.69
N VAL A 238 5.84 3.67 -15.21
CA VAL A 238 6.11 2.46 -14.44
C VAL A 238 6.76 1.41 -15.35
N PHE A 239 6.18 1.10 -16.50
CA PHE A 239 6.76 0.10 -17.40
C PHE A 239 8.14 0.52 -17.92
N ALA A 240 8.30 1.80 -18.26
CA ALA A 240 9.61 2.36 -18.61
C ALA A 240 10.60 2.21 -17.43
N PHE A 241 10.20 2.56 -16.21
CA PHE A 241 11.02 2.39 -15.01
C PHE A 241 11.39 0.92 -14.76
N LEU A 242 10.43 -0.01 -14.89
CA LEU A 242 10.67 -1.44 -14.71
C LEU A 242 11.72 -1.96 -15.70
N ARG A 243 11.61 -1.58 -16.97
CA ARG A 243 12.54 -1.94 -18.04
C ARG A 243 13.91 -1.27 -17.84
N ASP A 244 13.93 0.04 -17.72
CA ASP A 244 15.17 0.84 -17.71
C ASP A 244 15.98 0.61 -16.43
N SER A 245 15.31 0.32 -15.31
CA SER A 245 15.95 -0.07 -14.06
C SER A 245 16.24 -1.57 -13.99
N GLY A 246 15.88 -2.37 -15.00
CA GLY A 246 16.13 -3.81 -15.04
C GLY A 246 15.55 -4.57 -13.85
N ILE A 247 14.31 -4.25 -13.48
CA ILE A 247 13.65 -4.82 -12.29
C ILE A 247 13.43 -6.31 -12.49
N THR A 248 13.78 -7.10 -11.46
CA THR A 248 13.63 -8.56 -11.44
C THR A 248 12.56 -9.04 -10.48
N ALA A 249 12.20 -8.24 -9.47
CA ALA A 249 11.14 -8.59 -8.55
C ALA A 249 10.37 -7.35 -8.08
N MET A 250 9.09 -7.54 -7.74
CA MET A 250 8.27 -6.49 -7.16
C MET A 250 7.11 -7.06 -6.37
N HIS A 251 6.66 -6.29 -5.38
CA HIS A 251 5.42 -6.54 -4.65
C HIS A 251 4.34 -5.57 -5.11
N LEU A 252 3.13 -6.08 -5.25
CA LEU A 252 1.98 -5.32 -5.73
C LEU A 252 0.69 -5.73 -5.06
N VAL A 253 -0.26 -4.83 -5.18
CA VAL A 253 -1.66 -5.08 -4.90
C VAL A 253 -2.38 -5.34 -6.24
N PRO A 254 -3.27 -6.36 -6.33
CA PRO A 254 -4.03 -6.65 -7.56
C PRO A 254 -4.69 -5.44 -8.23
N SER A 255 -5.36 -4.56 -7.49
CA SER A 255 -5.99 -3.35 -8.04
C SER A 255 -5.00 -2.39 -8.72
N ILE A 256 -3.82 -2.19 -8.14
CA ILE A 256 -2.76 -1.35 -8.73
C ILE A 256 -2.25 -1.95 -10.03
N ALA A 257 -1.98 -3.26 -10.04
CA ALA A 257 -1.56 -3.94 -11.25
C ALA A 257 -2.63 -3.92 -12.35
N ASN A 258 -3.90 -4.09 -11.97
CA ASN A 258 -5.02 -4.00 -12.91
C ASN A 258 -5.14 -2.60 -13.50
N LEU A 259 -4.92 -1.54 -12.71
CA LEU A 259 -4.85 -0.19 -13.25
C LEU A 259 -3.74 -0.08 -14.30
N TRP A 260 -2.52 -0.48 -13.95
CA TRP A 260 -1.37 -0.32 -14.83
C TRP A 260 -1.56 -1.04 -16.16
N ILE A 261 -2.01 -2.30 -16.11
CA ILE A 261 -2.25 -3.12 -17.31
C ILE A 261 -3.36 -2.55 -18.18
N ASN A 262 -4.47 -2.11 -17.60
CA ASN A 262 -5.61 -1.69 -18.40
C ASN A 262 -5.46 -0.27 -18.96
N THR A 263 -4.62 0.56 -18.32
CA THR A 263 -4.41 1.94 -18.79
C THR A 263 -3.24 2.05 -19.75
N HIS A 264 -2.14 1.32 -19.50
CA HIS A 264 -0.90 1.47 -20.26
C HIS A 264 -0.18 0.13 -20.41
N ALA A 265 -0.83 -0.86 -21.01
CA ALA A 265 -0.16 -2.10 -21.37
C ALA A 265 1.12 -1.77 -22.17
N PRO A 266 2.26 -2.38 -21.86
CA PRO A 266 3.52 -1.99 -22.47
C PRO A 266 3.50 -2.37 -23.96
N ASP A 267 4.04 -1.49 -24.81
CA ASP A 267 4.17 -1.75 -26.26
C ASP A 267 5.02 -2.98 -26.58
N THR A 268 5.89 -3.37 -25.64
CA THR A 268 6.79 -4.52 -25.73
C THR A 268 6.83 -5.27 -24.41
N THR A 269 7.05 -6.59 -24.45
CA THR A 269 7.21 -7.39 -23.23
C THR A 269 8.42 -6.93 -22.42
N ILE A 270 8.33 -7.06 -21.09
CA ILE A 270 9.45 -6.82 -20.17
C ILE A 270 9.92 -8.16 -19.64
N ASP A 271 11.06 -8.63 -20.16
CA ASP A 271 11.58 -9.97 -19.87
C ASP A 271 12.45 -10.01 -18.62
N THR A 272 12.82 -8.85 -18.04
CA THR A 272 13.68 -8.80 -16.85
C THR A 272 12.95 -9.23 -15.57
N LEU A 273 11.62 -9.09 -15.53
CA LEU A 273 10.81 -9.35 -14.35
C LEU A 273 10.66 -10.87 -14.13
N LYS A 274 11.31 -11.39 -13.09
CA LYS A 274 11.27 -12.80 -12.69
C LYS A 274 10.10 -13.12 -11.77
N HIS A 275 9.79 -12.22 -10.83
CA HIS A 275 8.80 -12.46 -9.78
C HIS A 275 7.87 -11.25 -9.56
N ALA A 276 6.57 -11.50 -9.57
CA ALA A 276 5.54 -10.54 -9.13
C ALA A 276 4.76 -11.12 -7.96
N PHE A 277 4.90 -10.49 -6.79
CA PHE A 277 4.27 -10.91 -5.55
C PHE A 277 3.00 -10.08 -5.29
N PHE A 278 1.85 -10.72 -5.42
CA PHE A 278 0.54 -10.11 -5.15
C PHE A 278 0.10 -10.40 -3.73
N ALA A 279 -0.38 -9.37 -3.04
CA ALA A 279 -0.96 -9.51 -1.71
C ALA A 279 -2.02 -8.44 -1.47
N GLY A 280 -2.66 -8.52 -0.32
CA GLY A 280 -3.64 -7.51 0.09
C GLY A 280 -5.03 -7.86 -0.44
N GLU A 281 -5.24 -8.02 -1.73
CA GLU A 281 -6.59 -8.24 -2.31
C GLU A 281 -6.74 -9.62 -2.96
N PRO A 282 -7.98 -10.06 -3.24
CA PRO A 282 -8.21 -11.22 -4.10
C PRO A 282 -7.49 -11.06 -5.43
N LEU A 283 -6.73 -12.07 -5.84
CA LEU A 283 -6.06 -12.11 -7.13
C LEU A 283 -6.93 -12.85 -8.15
N GLU A 284 -7.36 -12.17 -9.20
CA GLU A 284 -8.25 -12.75 -10.22
C GLU A 284 -7.49 -13.32 -11.42
N GLY A 285 -7.97 -14.44 -11.95
CA GLY A 285 -7.38 -15.11 -13.11
C GLY A 285 -7.33 -14.22 -14.37
N ALA A 286 -8.33 -13.34 -14.54
CA ALA A 286 -8.36 -12.39 -15.65
C ALA A 286 -7.20 -11.39 -15.60
N LEU A 287 -6.85 -10.89 -14.41
CA LEU A 287 -5.68 -10.02 -14.23
C LEU A 287 -4.39 -10.77 -14.53
N ILE A 288 -4.25 -12.00 -14.05
CA ILE A 288 -3.03 -12.81 -14.22
C ILE A 288 -2.76 -13.07 -15.71
N ARG A 289 -3.80 -13.39 -16.50
CA ARG A 289 -3.66 -13.60 -17.95
C ARG A 289 -3.08 -12.37 -18.64
N LYS A 290 -3.68 -11.21 -18.41
CA LYS A 290 -3.17 -9.94 -18.95
C LYS A 290 -1.76 -9.60 -18.44
N TRP A 291 -1.46 -9.92 -17.18
CA TRP A 291 -0.13 -9.71 -16.61
C TRP A 291 0.93 -10.54 -17.33
N ARG A 292 0.62 -11.78 -17.70
CA ARG A 292 1.53 -12.64 -18.45
C ARG A 292 1.74 -12.18 -19.89
N ASP A 293 0.75 -11.51 -20.49
CA ASP A 293 0.94 -10.91 -21.82
C ASP A 293 2.03 -9.82 -21.80
N ALA A 294 2.09 -9.04 -20.72
CA ALA A 294 3.12 -8.01 -20.51
C ALA A 294 4.46 -8.57 -19.99
N PHE A 295 4.40 -9.62 -19.18
CA PHE A 295 5.54 -10.21 -18.46
C PHE A 295 5.57 -11.74 -18.60
N PRO A 296 5.91 -12.28 -19.78
CA PRO A 296 5.74 -13.71 -20.09
C PRO A 296 6.65 -14.63 -19.27
N GLN A 297 7.81 -14.15 -18.82
CA GLN A 297 8.76 -14.92 -18.00
C GLN A 297 8.52 -14.77 -16.49
N CYS A 298 7.57 -13.93 -16.09
CA CYS A 298 7.34 -13.61 -14.69
C CYS A 298 6.55 -14.71 -13.98
N THR A 299 7.13 -15.25 -12.91
CA THR A 299 6.38 -16.07 -11.94
C THR A 299 5.45 -15.17 -11.14
N VAL A 300 4.15 -15.42 -11.26
CA VAL A 300 3.11 -14.75 -10.46
C VAL A 300 2.91 -15.52 -9.16
N VAL A 301 3.01 -14.82 -8.03
CA VAL A 301 2.88 -15.39 -6.69
C VAL A 301 1.75 -14.69 -5.94
N ASN A 302 0.78 -15.44 -5.44
CA ASN A 302 -0.26 -14.93 -4.56
C ASN A 302 0.16 -15.15 -3.10
N LEU A 303 0.12 -14.11 -2.28
CA LEU A 303 0.50 -14.12 -0.86
C LEU A 303 -0.69 -13.74 0.02
N TYR A 304 -0.82 -14.38 1.18
CA TYR A 304 -1.84 -14.04 2.15
C TYR A 304 -1.34 -14.10 3.59
N GLY A 305 -1.67 -13.05 4.33
CA GLY A 305 -1.64 -13.02 5.78
C GLY A 305 -2.08 -11.63 6.28
N PRO A 306 -2.68 -11.58 7.48
CA PRO A 306 -2.98 -10.33 8.15
C PRO A 306 -1.76 -9.80 8.91
N THR A 307 -1.73 -8.48 9.17
CA THR A 307 -0.66 -7.78 9.91
C THR A 307 -0.34 -8.45 11.25
N GLU A 308 -1.36 -8.96 11.94
CA GLU A 308 -1.23 -9.65 13.23
C GLU A 308 -0.33 -10.89 13.16
N THR A 309 -0.29 -11.56 12.02
CA THR A 309 0.58 -12.73 11.80
C THR A 309 1.97 -12.38 11.29
N THR A 310 2.27 -11.10 11.08
CA THR A 310 3.47 -10.59 10.40
C THR A 310 3.52 -11.01 8.93
N LEU A 311 3.15 -10.06 8.05
CA LEU A 311 3.22 -10.19 6.60
C LEU A 311 2.32 -11.32 6.07
N ALA A 312 2.88 -12.34 5.40
CA ALA A 312 2.11 -13.45 4.86
C ALA A 312 2.46 -14.79 5.53
N LYS A 313 1.49 -15.70 5.59
CA LYS A 313 1.59 -17.08 6.09
C LYS A 313 1.06 -18.13 5.12
N HIS A 314 0.57 -17.70 3.95
CA HIS A 314 0.30 -18.56 2.80
C HIS A 314 0.91 -18.00 1.53
N PHE A 315 1.23 -18.91 0.60
CA PHE A 315 1.58 -18.53 -0.76
C PHE A 315 1.17 -19.58 -1.81
N LYS A 316 0.95 -19.09 -3.03
CA LYS A 316 0.76 -19.92 -4.24
C LYS A 316 1.58 -19.37 -5.40
N ARG A 317 2.39 -20.21 -6.04
CA ARG A 317 2.86 -19.93 -7.40
C ARG A 317 1.73 -20.26 -8.37
N ILE A 318 1.29 -19.28 -9.14
CA ILE A 318 0.22 -19.50 -10.10
C ILE A 318 0.80 -20.26 -11.29
N GLY A 319 0.26 -21.45 -11.56
CA GLY A 319 0.67 -22.32 -12.67
C GLY A 319 0.27 -21.77 -14.03
N ALA A 320 0.70 -22.44 -15.11
CA ALA A 320 0.38 -22.05 -16.48
C ALA A 320 -1.14 -22.01 -16.71
N ASP A 321 -1.86 -23.02 -16.24
CA ASP A 321 -3.32 -23.10 -16.29
C ASP A 321 -3.93 -22.20 -15.20
N VAL A 322 -4.43 -21.04 -15.62
CA VAL A 322 -5.07 -20.06 -14.73
C VAL A 322 -6.57 -20.32 -14.71
N ALA A 323 -7.07 -20.78 -13.56
CA ALA A 323 -8.50 -20.93 -13.32
C ALA A 323 -9.23 -19.58 -13.44
N ASP A 324 -10.50 -19.61 -13.82
CA ASP A 324 -11.34 -18.41 -13.79
C ASP A 324 -11.70 -18.00 -12.36
N GLY A 325 -11.95 -16.71 -12.17
CA GLY A 325 -12.30 -16.14 -10.87
C GLY A 325 -11.12 -15.91 -9.94
N ILE A 326 -11.40 -15.87 -8.64
CA ILE A 326 -10.42 -15.61 -7.58
C ILE A 326 -9.53 -16.84 -7.38
N GLN A 327 -8.22 -16.63 -7.38
CA GLN A 327 -7.26 -17.69 -7.13
C GLN A 327 -7.13 -17.98 -5.64
N SER A 328 -6.91 -19.26 -5.29
CA SER A 328 -6.53 -19.66 -3.94
C SER A 328 -5.23 -18.98 -3.50
N VAL A 329 -5.03 -18.90 -2.18
CA VAL A 329 -3.78 -18.35 -1.60
C VAL A 329 -2.74 -19.43 -1.32
N GLY A 330 -3.05 -20.67 -1.70
CA GLY A 330 -2.12 -21.79 -1.68
C GLY A 330 -1.96 -22.41 -0.30
N LEU A 331 -0.72 -22.74 0.02
CA LEU A 331 -0.34 -23.53 1.19
C LEU A 331 0.40 -22.66 2.22
N ASN A 332 0.51 -23.20 3.44
CA ASN A 332 1.19 -22.51 4.54
C ASN A 332 2.67 -22.26 4.21
N LEU A 333 3.19 -21.15 4.73
CA LEU A 333 4.63 -20.95 4.87
C LEU A 333 5.20 -21.91 5.93
N PRO A 334 6.50 -22.28 5.84
CA PRO A 334 7.15 -23.12 6.83
C PRO A 334 7.00 -22.60 8.27
N GLY A 335 6.74 -23.51 9.22
CA GLY A 335 6.49 -23.20 10.62
C GLY A 335 5.15 -22.51 10.92
N SER A 336 4.20 -22.51 9.96
CA SER A 336 2.85 -22.01 10.16
C SER A 336 1.82 -23.10 9.84
N MET A 337 0.69 -23.05 10.54
CA MET A 337 -0.43 -23.96 10.38
C MET A 337 -1.71 -23.16 10.25
N THR A 338 -2.68 -23.74 9.56
CA THR A 338 -3.99 -23.10 9.37
C THR A 338 -5.09 -24.09 9.70
N TYR A 339 -6.09 -23.60 10.41
CA TYR A 339 -7.30 -24.34 10.76
C TYR A 339 -8.49 -23.55 10.24
N ILE A 340 -9.51 -24.25 9.76
CA ILE A 340 -10.79 -23.64 9.41
C ILE A 340 -11.77 -24.07 10.51
N THR A 341 -12.38 -23.11 11.19
CA THR A 341 -13.22 -23.37 12.36
C THR A 341 -14.61 -22.78 12.22
N LEU A 342 -15.60 -23.48 12.74
CA LEU A 342 -16.94 -22.95 12.95
C LEU A 342 -16.96 -21.98 14.15
N ASP A 343 -18.08 -21.26 14.30
CA ASP A 343 -18.27 -20.28 15.39
C ASP A 343 -18.22 -20.90 16.79
N ASP A 344 -18.57 -22.18 16.91
CA ASP A 344 -18.50 -22.96 18.15
C ASP A 344 -17.10 -23.54 18.43
N GLY A 345 -16.10 -23.23 17.59
CA GLY A 345 -14.71 -23.64 17.73
C GLY A 345 -14.39 -25.02 17.16
N ARG A 346 -15.37 -25.76 16.60
CA ARG A 346 -15.11 -27.04 15.93
C ARG A 346 -14.38 -26.84 14.60
N LEU A 347 -13.53 -27.80 14.23
CA LEU A 347 -12.90 -27.82 12.91
C LEU A 347 -13.92 -28.09 11.80
N CYS A 348 -13.77 -27.41 10.68
CA CYS A 348 -14.46 -27.71 9.44
C CYS A 348 -13.81 -28.90 8.70
N GLU A 349 -14.64 -29.68 8.03
CA GLU A 349 -14.18 -30.68 7.04
C GLU A 349 -13.68 -30.02 5.76
N SER A 350 -13.03 -30.79 4.88
CA SER A 350 -12.57 -30.25 3.59
C SER A 350 -13.74 -29.77 2.75
N GLY A 351 -13.62 -28.59 2.12
CA GLY A 351 -14.70 -27.94 1.38
C GLY A 351 -15.71 -27.16 2.22
N GLU A 352 -15.79 -27.39 3.54
CA GLU A 352 -16.67 -26.62 4.42
C GLU A 352 -16.13 -25.21 4.66
N THR A 353 -17.05 -24.24 4.73
CA THR A 353 -16.72 -22.83 4.99
C THR A 353 -16.71 -22.55 6.48
N GLY A 354 -15.64 -21.91 6.95
CA GLY A 354 -15.50 -21.43 8.32
C GLY A 354 -14.53 -20.27 8.42
N GLU A 355 -14.21 -19.86 9.64
CA GLU A 355 -13.20 -18.83 9.90
C GLU A 355 -11.79 -19.39 9.75
N ILE A 356 -10.94 -18.66 9.02
CA ILE A 356 -9.51 -18.96 8.90
C ILE A 356 -8.81 -18.60 10.22
N CYS A 357 -8.14 -19.59 10.81
CA CYS A 357 -7.34 -19.45 12.01
C CYS A 357 -5.89 -19.83 11.70
N ILE A 358 -4.93 -18.96 12.01
CA ILE A 358 -3.51 -19.16 11.71
C ILE A 358 -2.73 -19.41 13.00
N ALA A 359 -2.06 -20.54 13.10
CA ALA A 359 -1.17 -20.88 14.20
C ALA A 359 0.30 -20.74 13.78
N THR A 360 1.07 -19.92 14.49
CA THR A 360 2.47 -19.65 14.14
C THR A 360 3.25 -19.09 15.33
N PRO A 361 4.54 -19.46 15.54
CA PRO A 361 5.37 -18.82 16.55
C PRO A 361 5.86 -17.42 16.11
N TYR A 362 5.78 -17.09 14.81
CA TYR A 362 6.29 -15.86 14.21
C TYR A 362 5.28 -14.71 14.27
N ARG A 363 4.72 -14.52 15.46
CA ARG A 363 3.57 -13.65 15.73
C ARG A 363 3.95 -12.21 16.07
N SER A 364 2.98 -11.31 15.93
CA SER A 364 3.01 -10.02 16.61
C SER A 364 2.89 -10.21 18.13
N HIS A 365 3.35 -9.22 18.89
CA HIS A 365 3.18 -9.16 20.34
C HIS A 365 1.73 -8.86 20.76
N GLY A 366 0.98 -8.18 19.88
CA GLY A 366 -0.40 -7.77 20.14
C GLY A 366 -0.61 -6.27 19.93
N TYR A 367 -1.81 -5.81 20.30
CA TYR A 367 -2.21 -4.41 20.20
C TYR A 367 -1.72 -3.61 21.40
N ILE A 368 -1.20 -2.41 21.16
CA ILE A 368 -0.85 -1.43 22.19
C ILE A 368 -2.10 -0.59 22.48
N LEU A 369 -2.61 -0.66 23.71
CA LEU A 369 -3.75 0.11 24.19
C LEU A 369 -3.32 0.94 25.41
N GLY A 370 -2.93 2.19 25.18
CA GLY A 370 -2.32 3.02 26.22
C GLY A 370 -0.96 2.46 26.64
N SER A 371 -0.80 2.14 27.93
CA SER A 371 0.41 1.49 28.46
C SER A 371 0.39 -0.03 28.39
N GLU A 372 -0.74 -0.63 28.00
CA GLU A 372 -0.93 -2.09 28.01
C GLU A 372 -0.67 -2.70 26.63
N LEU A 373 -0.15 -3.92 26.64
CA LEU A 373 -0.03 -4.77 25.47
C LEU A 373 -1.08 -5.87 25.57
N VAL A 374 -2.02 -5.89 24.63
CA VAL A 374 -3.11 -6.87 24.56
C VAL A 374 -2.79 -7.93 23.50
N PRO A 375 -2.51 -9.18 23.88
CA PRO A 375 -2.24 -10.26 22.94
C PRO A 375 -3.40 -10.48 21.97
N THR A 376 -3.08 -10.70 20.70
CA THR A 376 -4.07 -11.03 19.67
C THR A 376 -4.23 -12.53 19.46
N PHE A 377 -3.24 -13.32 19.88
CA PHE A 377 -3.23 -14.76 19.72
C PHE A 377 -3.80 -15.45 20.95
N LEU A 378 -4.61 -16.47 20.70
CA LEU A 378 -5.22 -17.34 21.70
C LEU A 378 -4.31 -18.54 21.93
N GLU A 379 -3.85 -18.70 23.16
CA GLU A 379 -3.11 -19.89 23.58
C GLU A 379 -4.07 -21.05 23.88
N GLY A 380 -3.70 -22.27 23.49
CA GLY A 380 -4.48 -23.46 23.80
C GLY A 380 -5.88 -23.52 23.16
N LEU A 381 -6.13 -22.78 22.07
CA LEU A 381 -7.44 -22.79 21.38
C LEU A 381 -7.77 -24.18 20.78
N LEU A 382 -6.75 -24.86 20.25
CA LEU A 382 -6.86 -26.21 19.68
C LEU A 382 -5.73 -27.09 20.25
N PRO A 383 -5.72 -27.34 21.57
CA PRO A 383 -4.56 -27.89 22.28
C PRO A 383 -4.26 -29.33 21.87
N GLU A 384 -5.27 -30.05 21.39
CA GLU A 384 -5.13 -31.41 20.84
C GLU A 384 -4.45 -31.43 19.47
N LEU A 385 -4.43 -30.31 18.75
CA LEU A 385 -3.87 -30.21 17.39
C LEU A 385 -2.53 -29.48 17.34
N THR A 386 -2.32 -28.51 18.23
CA THR A 386 -1.10 -27.71 18.25
C THR A 386 -0.88 -27.05 19.61
N SER A 387 0.39 -26.94 19.99
CA SER A 387 0.84 -26.09 21.08
C SER A 387 1.10 -24.65 20.63
N LEU A 388 0.99 -24.36 19.33
CA LEU A 388 1.22 -23.02 18.80
C LEU A 388 0.05 -22.10 19.16
N PRO A 389 0.34 -20.83 19.46
CA PRO A 389 -0.67 -19.79 19.62
C PRO A 389 -1.45 -19.60 18.31
N ILE A 390 -2.74 -19.32 18.40
CA ILE A 390 -3.63 -19.23 17.23
C ILE A 390 -4.24 -17.83 17.10
N TYR A 391 -4.17 -17.25 15.91
CA TYR A 391 -4.85 -16.01 15.57
C TYR A 391 -6.10 -16.29 14.73
N ARG A 392 -7.25 -15.79 15.17
CA ARG A 392 -8.52 -15.79 14.43
C ARG A 392 -8.53 -14.61 13.48
N THR A 393 -8.51 -14.84 12.16
CA THR A 393 -8.33 -13.73 11.21
C THR A 393 -9.60 -12.93 10.95
N GLY A 394 -10.77 -13.51 11.23
CA GLY A 394 -12.08 -13.02 10.81
C GLY A 394 -12.34 -13.12 9.30
N ASP A 395 -11.42 -13.72 8.52
CA ASP A 395 -11.66 -14.07 7.13
C ASP A 395 -12.37 -15.42 7.06
N LEU A 396 -13.35 -15.52 6.16
CA LEU A 396 -14.04 -16.77 5.86
C LEU A 396 -13.32 -17.48 4.72
N GLY A 397 -13.14 -18.79 4.85
CA GLY A 397 -12.50 -19.60 3.84
C GLY A 397 -12.81 -21.07 3.95
N ARG A 398 -12.26 -21.84 3.02
CA ARG A 398 -12.34 -23.30 2.99
C ARG A 398 -11.07 -23.90 2.38
N ARG A 399 -10.89 -25.21 2.57
CA ARG A 399 -9.86 -26.00 1.88
C ARG A 399 -10.42 -26.58 0.59
N ASN A 400 -9.69 -26.45 -0.51
CA ASN A 400 -10.02 -27.14 -1.75
C ASN A 400 -9.49 -28.59 -1.76
N ALA A 401 -9.72 -29.32 -2.86
CA ALA A 401 -9.31 -30.71 -2.99
C ALA A 401 -7.77 -30.89 -2.93
N GLU A 402 -7.03 -29.86 -3.32
CA GLU A 402 -5.57 -29.78 -3.29
C GLU A 402 -5.03 -29.38 -1.91
N GLY A 403 -5.91 -29.11 -0.94
CA GLY A 403 -5.56 -28.69 0.42
C GLY A 403 -5.15 -27.22 0.55
N GLU A 404 -5.27 -26.44 -0.53
CA GLU A 404 -5.03 -25.01 -0.56
C GLU A 404 -6.19 -24.24 0.09
N ILE A 405 -5.89 -23.02 0.56
CA ILE A 405 -6.89 -22.14 1.17
C ILE A 405 -7.54 -21.24 0.11
N GLU A 406 -8.87 -21.28 0.04
CA GLU A 406 -9.70 -20.33 -0.70
C GLU A 406 -10.28 -19.31 0.28
N ILE A 407 -10.12 -18.02 -0.02
CA ILE A 407 -10.70 -16.92 0.77
C ILE A 407 -12.02 -16.52 0.14
N LEU A 408 -13.09 -16.57 0.94
CA LEU A 408 -14.46 -16.33 0.50
C LEU A 408 -15.00 -14.96 0.92
N GLY A 409 -14.30 -14.27 1.83
CA GLY A 409 -14.68 -12.94 2.28
C GLY A 409 -14.35 -12.72 3.75
N ARG A 410 -15.06 -11.79 4.39
CA ARG A 410 -14.91 -11.48 5.81
C ARG A 410 -16.19 -11.72 6.58
N LYS A 411 -16.03 -12.05 7.86
CA LYS A 411 -17.13 -12.18 8.83
C LYS A 411 -17.63 -10.82 9.34
N ASP A 412 -16.79 -9.79 9.26
CA ASP A 412 -17.05 -8.44 9.76
C ASP A 412 -17.22 -7.41 8.62
N ASP A 413 -17.47 -6.14 8.99
CA ASP A 413 -17.68 -5.01 8.07
C ASP A 413 -16.35 -4.45 7.49
N GLN A 414 -15.21 -5.13 7.68
CA GLN A 414 -13.92 -4.66 7.16
C GLN A 414 -13.77 -4.96 5.67
N ILE A 415 -13.18 -4.01 4.96
CA ILE A 415 -12.98 -4.10 3.51
C ILE A 415 -11.51 -3.81 3.17
N LYS A 416 -11.13 -4.17 1.94
CA LYS A 416 -9.87 -3.76 1.34
C LYS A 416 -10.13 -2.90 0.13
N ILE A 417 -9.51 -1.72 0.10
CA ILE A 417 -9.55 -0.77 -1.03
C ILE A 417 -8.11 -0.41 -1.35
N ASN A 418 -7.70 -0.63 -2.60
CA ASN A 418 -6.34 -0.38 -3.07
C ASN A 418 -5.27 -1.04 -2.17
N GLY A 419 -5.59 -2.23 -1.64
CA GLY A 419 -4.73 -3.01 -0.74
C GLY A 419 -4.74 -2.56 0.73
N VAL A 420 -5.44 -1.47 1.06
CA VAL A 420 -5.53 -0.93 2.41
C VAL A 420 -6.69 -1.58 3.17
N ARG A 421 -6.43 -2.12 4.36
CA ARG A 421 -7.46 -2.64 5.26
C ARG A 421 -8.20 -1.48 5.94
N ILE A 422 -9.48 -1.34 5.65
CA ILE A 422 -10.35 -0.29 6.15
C ILE A 422 -11.49 -0.89 6.95
N ASP A 423 -11.61 -0.45 8.20
CA ASP A 423 -12.78 -0.68 9.04
C ASP A 423 -13.83 0.40 8.76
N LEU A 424 -14.94 0.03 8.15
CA LEU A 424 -16.02 0.97 7.82
C LEU A 424 -16.63 1.62 9.07
N LEU A 425 -16.50 0.97 10.24
CA LEU A 425 -16.94 1.52 11.50
C LEU A 425 -16.05 2.68 11.97
N GLU A 426 -14.76 2.70 11.58
CA GLU A 426 -13.88 3.86 11.82
C GLU A 426 -14.40 5.09 11.08
N VAL A 427 -14.70 4.94 9.79
CA VAL A 427 -15.26 6.01 8.96
C VAL A 427 -16.60 6.48 9.53
N LYS A 428 -17.48 5.53 9.88
CA LYS A 428 -18.76 5.83 10.55
C LYS A 428 -18.55 6.62 11.85
N SER A 429 -17.61 6.20 12.70
CA SER A 429 -17.33 6.85 13.99
C SER A 429 -16.86 8.29 13.80
N VAL A 430 -15.97 8.53 12.83
CA VAL A 430 -15.52 9.89 12.51
C VAL A 430 -16.68 10.73 11.97
N ILE A 431 -17.52 10.21 11.06
CA ILE A 431 -18.71 10.94 10.58
C ILE A 431 -19.67 11.25 11.74
N ALA A 432 -19.95 10.27 12.60
CA ALA A 432 -20.86 10.42 13.74
C ALA A 432 -20.32 11.40 14.81
N SER A 433 -19.01 11.66 14.84
CA SER A 433 -18.41 12.68 15.74
C SER A 433 -18.65 14.12 15.28
N HIS A 434 -19.17 14.34 14.07
CA HIS A 434 -19.46 15.67 13.56
C HIS A 434 -20.71 16.25 14.26
N PRO A 435 -20.69 17.52 14.75
CA PRO A 435 -21.74 18.07 15.61
C PRO A 435 -23.16 18.06 15.03
N HIS A 436 -23.29 18.08 13.70
CA HIS A 436 -24.57 18.12 13.01
C HIS A 436 -25.10 16.75 12.56
N VAL A 437 -24.38 15.65 12.85
CA VAL A 437 -24.78 14.29 12.47
C VAL A 437 -25.55 13.63 13.60
N ARG A 438 -26.72 13.08 13.27
CA ARG A 438 -27.55 12.27 14.18
C ARG A 438 -27.23 10.78 14.08
N ASP A 439 -27.05 10.26 12.87
CA ASP A 439 -26.68 8.87 12.59
C ASP A 439 -25.98 8.79 11.22
N ALA A 440 -25.25 7.70 10.99
CA ALA A 440 -24.62 7.44 9.71
C ALA A 440 -24.55 5.93 9.42
N PHE A 441 -24.62 5.60 8.14
CA PHE A 441 -24.31 4.27 7.62
C PHE A 441 -23.26 4.38 6.54
N VAL A 442 -22.23 3.54 6.61
CA VAL A 442 -21.12 3.53 5.66
C VAL A 442 -21.04 2.13 5.07
N CYS A 443 -20.95 2.04 3.74
CA CYS A 443 -20.81 0.78 3.02
C CYS A 443 -19.78 0.89 1.90
N ALA A 444 -19.28 -0.25 1.44
CA ALA A 444 -18.50 -0.29 0.22
C ALA A 444 -19.41 -0.26 -1.03
N ARG A 445 -18.93 0.38 -2.08
CA ARG A 445 -19.49 0.32 -3.43
C ARG A 445 -18.47 -0.28 -4.38
N GLN A 446 -18.92 -1.22 -5.23
CA GLN A 446 -18.10 -1.70 -6.34
C GLN A 446 -18.37 -0.85 -7.57
N GLY A 447 -17.46 0.08 -7.90
CA GLY A 447 -17.50 0.82 -9.16
C GLY A 447 -16.88 0.02 -10.31
N ARG A 448 -17.00 0.55 -11.54
CA ARG A 448 -16.41 -0.06 -12.75
C ARG A 448 -14.90 -0.28 -12.67
N PHE A 449 -14.17 0.69 -12.12
CA PHE A 449 -12.71 0.67 -12.10
C PHE A 449 -12.12 0.38 -10.72
N THR A 450 -12.81 0.78 -9.66
CA THR A 450 -12.31 0.69 -8.29
C THR A 450 -13.45 0.50 -7.30
N LYS A 451 -13.11 -0.08 -6.15
CA LYS A 451 -13.98 -0.13 -4.98
C LYS A 451 -13.87 1.18 -4.22
N SER A 452 -14.97 1.71 -3.73
CA SER A 452 -15.00 2.96 -2.98
C SER A 452 -15.90 2.87 -1.76
N ILE A 453 -15.91 3.94 -0.95
CA ILE A 453 -16.74 4.06 0.25
C ILE A 453 -17.91 4.99 -0.06
N VAL A 454 -19.12 4.62 0.34
CA VAL A 454 -20.31 5.46 0.27
C VAL A 454 -20.84 5.67 1.68
N ALA A 455 -21.20 6.91 2.02
CA ALA A 455 -21.77 7.25 3.31
C ALA A 455 -23.18 7.82 3.16
N PHE A 456 -24.11 7.30 3.96
CA PHE A 456 -25.46 7.84 4.15
C PHE A 456 -25.50 8.55 5.50
N ILE A 457 -25.84 9.83 5.51
CA ILE A 457 -25.70 10.69 6.67
C ILE A 457 -27.06 11.26 7.05
N GLU A 458 -27.51 10.98 8.28
CA GLU A 458 -28.66 11.64 8.89
C GLU A 458 -28.18 12.94 9.53
N SER A 459 -28.44 14.08 8.88
CA SER A 459 -27.92 15.38 9.30
C SER A 459 -28.85 16.50 8.87
N GLU A 460 -28.98 17.53 9.71
CA GLU A 460 -29.69 18.77 9.37
C GLU A 460 -28.84 19.67 8.45
N ALA A 461 -27.51 19.59 8.58
CA ALA A 461 -26.57 20.25 7.69
C ALA A 461 -26.23 19.35 6.49
N ARG A 462 -26.36 19.87 5.27
CA ARG A 462 -26.18 19.11 4.01
C ARG A 462 -25.06 19.65 3.12
N SER A 463 -24.09 20.38 3.70
CA SER A 463 -22.93 20.86 2.94
C SER A 463 -21.93 19.72 2.76
N GLU A 464 -21.94 19.10 1.59
CA GLU A 464 -20.99 18.04 1.20
C GLU A 464 -19.53 18.51 1.35
N GLU A 465 -19.22 19.72 0.87
CA GLU A 465 -17.89 20.32 0.95
C GLU A 465 -17.39 20.47 2.41
N THR A 466 -18.24 20.97 3.31
CA THR A 466 -17.87 21.12 4.73
C THR A 466 -17.61 19.75 5.38
N PHE A 467 -18.41 18.74 5.04
CA PHE A 467 -18.24 17.38 5.53
C PHE A 467 -16.96 16.74 5.00
N LEU A 468 -16.68 16.84 3.70
CA LEU A 468 -15.45 16.32 3.11
C LEU A 468 -14.21 17.00 3.71
N ALA A 469 -14.24 18.32 3.91
CA ALA A 469 -13.19 19.06 4.58
C ALA A 469 -12.98 18.59 6.05
N TYR A 470 -14.06 18.28 6.77
CA TYR A 470 -13.99 17.72 8.12
C TYR A 470 -13.34 16.33 8.14
N LEU A 471 -13.72 15.46 7.20
CA LEU A 471 -13.22 14.09 7.10
C LEU A 471 -11.74 14.06 6.68
N ARG A 472 -11.34 14.86 5.68
CA ARG A 472 -9.94 14.93 5.19
C ARG A 472 -8.94 15.37 6.24
N LYS A 473 -9.37 16.08 7.28
CA LYS A 473 -8.49 16.40 8.41
C LYS A 473 -8.20 15.20 9.31
N ARG A 474 -9.10 14.20 9.35
CA ARG A 474 -9.11 13.13 10.37
C ARG A 474 -8.87 11.74 9.80
N LEU A 475 -9.16 11.54 8.53
CA LEU A 475 -9.06 10.26 7.84
C LEU A 475 -8.03 10.34 6.70
N PRO A 476 -7.29 9.27 6.42
CA PRO A 476 -6.50 9.18 5.20
C PRO A 476 -7.40 9.24 3.95
N ASP A 477 -6.86 9.69 2.82
CA ASP A 477 -7.62 9.88 1.57
C ASP A 477 -8.40 8.63 1.12
N VAL A 478 -7.81 7.44 1.26
CA VAL A 478 -8.45 6.17 0.88
C VAL A 478 -9.69 5.83 1.73
N MET A 479 -9.84 6.45 2.91
CA MET A 479 -10.97 6.27 3.82
C MET A 479 -12.07 7.34 3.61
N ILE A 480 -11.84 8.33 2.77
CA ILE A 480 -12.83 9.38 2.48
C ILE A 480 -13.93 8.78 1.60
N PRO A 481 -15.21 8.88 2.00
CA PRO A 481 -16.31 8.43 1.15
C PRO A 481 -16.30 9.16 -0.20
N SER A 482 -16.44 8.41 -1.28
CA SER A 482 -16.54 8.94 -2.64
C SER A 482 -17.92 9.54 -2.94
N GLN A 483 -18.92 9.29 -2.09
CA GLN A 483 -20.26 9.86 -2.19
C GLN A 483 -20.88 10.05 -0.81
N LEU A 484 -21.47 11.23 -0.59
CA LEU A 484 -22.23 11.55 0.62
C LEU A 484 -23.72 11.69 0.30
N HIS A 485 -24.54 10.79 0.85
CA HIS A 485 -25.99 10.79 0.69
C HIS A 485 -26.67 11.31 1.95
N PHE A 486 -26.96 12.62 1.99
CA PHE A 486 -27.65 13.25 3.11
C PHE A 486 -29.14 12.91 3.13
N ARG A 487 -29.67 12.58 4.31
CA ARG A 487 -31.08 12.21 4.53
C ARG A 487 -31.62 12.85 5.81
N ASP A 488 -32.92 13.12 5.85
CA ASP A 488 -33.60 13.57 7.08
C ASP A 488 -33.69 12.47 8.14
N ALA A 489 -33.84 11.22 7.68
CA ALA A 489 -33.81 10.00 8.46
C ALA A 489 -33.25 8.84 7.63
N LEU A 490 -32.42 8.00 8.22
CA LEU A 490 -32.03 6.74 7.60
C LEU A 490 -33.20 5.74 7.60
N PRO A 491 -33.35 4.89 6.56
CA PRO A 491 -34.35 3.82 6.57
C PRO A 491 -34.07 2.85 7.72
N ARG A 492 -35.13 2.39 8.38
CA ARG A 492 -35.06 1.49 9.55
C ARG A 492 -35.91 0.26 9.31
N LEU A 493 -35.43 -0.89 9.80
CA LEU A 493 -36.18 -2.14 9.91
C LEU A 493 -37.27 -2.01 10.99
N PRO A 494 -38.27 -2.92 11.02
CA PRO A 494 -39.31 -2.92 12.07
C PRO A 494 -38.78 -2.97 13.51
N ASN A 495 -37.56 -3.48 13.71
CA ASN A 495 -36.88 -3.53 15.01
C ASN A 495 -36.10 -2.24 15.35
N GLY A 496 -36.25 -1.17 14.57
CA GLY A 496 -35.61 0.14 14.77
C GLY A 496 -34.15 0.24 14.31
N LYS A 497 -33.51 -0.87 13.91
CA LYS A 497 -32.15 -0.87 13.36
C LYS A 497 -32.13 -0.28 11.95
N THR A 498 -31.07 0.42 11.57
CA THR A 498 -30.87 0.90 10.20
C THR A 498 -30.98 -0.24 9.20
N ASP A 499 -31.77 -0.05 8.15
CA ASP A 499 -31.90 -1.00 7.05
C ASP A 499 -30.68 -0.92 6.12
N ARG A 500 -29.60 -1.57 6.55
CA ARG A 500 -28.31 -1.60 5.85
C ARG A 500 -28.41 -2.21 4.45
N LYS A 501 -29.33 -3.18 4.26
CA LYS A 501 -29.47 -3.90 2.99
C LYS A 501 -29.98 -2.97 1.91
N SER A 502 -31.09 -2.25 2.14
CA SER A 502 -31.64 -1.32 1.15
C SER A 502 -30.69 -0.17 0.82
N LEU A 503 -29.94 0.34 1.81
CA LEU A 503 -28.91 1.36 1.59
C LEU A 503 -27.74 0.84 0.75
N THR A 504 -27.27 -0.39 1.02
CA THR A 504 -26.18 -1.00 0.26
C THR A 504 -26.61 -1.32 -1.17
N GLU A 505 -27.83 -1.80 -1.37
CA GLU A 505 -28.42 -1.98 -2.70
C GLU A 505 -28.53 -0.65 -3.45
N TYR A 506 -28.95 0.43 -2.78
CA TYR A 506 -28.99 1.77 -3.37
C TYR A 506 -27.60 2.24 -3.81
N ALA A 507 -26.57 2.07 -2.98
CA ALA A 507 -25.20 2.46 -3.29
C ALA A 507 -24.63 1.70 -4.50
N ASN A 508 -25.05 0.46 -4.74
CA ASN A 508 -24.57 -0.38 -5.85
C ASN A 508 -25.47 -0.31 -7.10
N ARG A 509 -26.47 0.57 -7.15
CA ARG A 509 -27.27 0.77 -8.36
C ARG A 509 -26.38 1.33 -9.47
N PRO A 510 -26.39 0.75 -10.68
CA PRO A 510 -25.73 1.36 -11.82
C PRO A 510 -26.30 2.76 -12.04
N VAL A 511 -25.43 3.76 -12.15
CA VAL A 511 -25.87 5.09 -12.59
C VAL A 511 -26.21 4.96 -14.06
N SER A 512 -27.50 5.06 -14.39
CA SER A 512 -27.95 5.11 -15.78
C SER A 512 -27.49 6.43 -16.37
N VAL A 513 -26.40 6.37 -17.12
CA VAL A 513 -25.92 7.51 -17.91
C VAL A 513 -26.91 7.63 -19.07
N ALA A 514 -27.85 8.58 -19.00
CA ALA A 514 -28.61 8.94 -20.17
C ALA A 514 -27.59 9.30 -21.27
N PRO A 515 -27.75 8.82 -22.51
CA PRO A 515 -26.80 9.14 -23.56
C PRO A 515 -26.67 10.67 -23.63
N VAL A 516 -25.43 11.13 -23.48
CA VAL A 516 -25.03 12.48 -23.88
C VAL A 516 -25.66 12.72 -25.25
N ARG A 517 -26.27 13.89 -25.43
CA ARG A 517 -27.06 14.30 -26.61
C ARG A 517 -26.62 13.62 -27.92
N PRO A 518 -27.55 13.31 -28.84
CA PRO A 518 -27.23 12.63 -30.09
C PRO A 518 -26.02 13.27 -30.80
N PRO A 519 -25.15 12.46 -31.44
CA PRO A 519 -23.82 12.84 -31.94
C PRO A 519 -23.80 13.91 -33.05
N GLU A 520 -24.94 14.52 -33.36
CA GLU A 520 -25.14 15.48 -34.44
C GLU A 520 -24.89 16.93 -34.02
N GLN A 521 -24.61 17.21 -32.74
CA GLN A 521 -24.17 18.55 -32.26
C GLN A 521 -22.70 18.51 -31.82
N PRO A 522 -21.88 19.53 -32.19
CA PRO A 522 -20.50 19.58 -31.73
C PRO A 522 -20.48 19.76 -30.20
N HIS A 523 -20.03 18.72 -29.48
CA HIS A 523 -19.80 18.81 -28.04
C HIS A 523 -18.62 19.76 -27.76
N SER A 524 -18.83 20.70 -26.87
CA SER A 524 -17.76 21.51 -26.27
C SER A 524 -16.73 20.62 -25.55
N ILE A 525 -15.52 21.15 -25.34
CA ILE A 525 -14.47 20.45 -24.56
C ILE A 525 -15.01 20.07 -23.17
N ALA A 526 -15.76 20.96 -22.53
CA ALA A 526 -16.36 20.72 -21.21
C ALA A 526 -17.34 19.55 -21.21
N GLU A 527 -18.27 19.49 -22.16
CA GLU A 527 -19.24 18.38 -22.27
C GLU A 527 -18.55 17.03 -22.51
N ARG A 528 -17.44 17.02 -23.23
CA ARG A 528 -16.64 15.82 -23.47
C ARG A 528 -15.90 15.35 -22.21
N ILE A 529 -15.32 16.28 -21.45
CA ILE A 529 -14.68 15.96 -20.16
C ILE A 529 -15.73 15.49 -19.16
N GLU A 530 -16.89 16.14 -19.09
CA GLU A 530 -18.00 15.74 -18.24
C GLU A 530 -18.44 14.31 -18.55
N ALA A 531 -18.56 13.95 -19.83
CA ALA A 531 -18.87 12.58 -20.25
C ALA A 531 -17.82 11.56 -19.76
N ILE A 532 -16.53 11.89 -19.84
CA ILE A 532 -15.45 11.06 -19.30
C ILE A 532 -15.60 10.93 -17.78
N TRP A 533 -15.83 12.03 -17.06
CA TRP A 533 -16.01 12.03 -15.61
C TRP A 533 -17.21 11.17 -15.20
N LEU A 534 -18.35 11.26 -15.90
CA LEU A 534 -19.52 10.42 -15.65
C LEU A 534 -19.21 8.93 -15.82
N GLU A 535 -18.44 8.56 -16.85
CA GLU A 535 -18.02 7.18 -17.09
C GLU A 535 -17.12 6.66 -15.96
N ILE A 536 -16.21 7.51 -15.45
CA ILE A 536 -15.18 7.11 -14.49
C ILE A 536 -15.70 7.12 -13.05
N LEU A 537 -16.39 8.19 -12.66
CA LEU A 537 -16.83 8.42 -11.29
C LEU A 537 -18.18 7.77 -10.99
N GLU A 538 -19.00 7.54 -12.03
CA GLU A 538 -20.37 7.08 -11.90
C GLU A 538 -21.12 7.91 -10.83
N TYR A 539 -20.99 9.23 -10.92
CA TYR A 539 -21.60 10.22 -10.03
C TYR A 539 -22.49 11.16 -10.86
N PRO A 540 -23.81 11.18 -10.64
CA PRO A 540 -24.73 11.94 -11.49
C PRO A 540 -24.78 13.45 -11.19
N GLY A 541 -24.19 13.92 -10.08
CA GLY A 541 -24.24 15.32 -9.62
C GLY A 541 -23.13 16.23 -10.14
N LEU A 542 -22.58 15.94 -11.32
CA LEU A 542 -21.47 16.74 -11.86
C LEU A 542 -21.90 18.16 -12.21
N HIS A 543 -20.97 19.11 -11.98
CA HIS A 543 -21.07 20.49 -12.44
C HIS A 543 -19.66 21.03 -12.69
N PRO A 544 -19.49 22.10 -13.49
CA PRO A 544 -18.17 22.50 -14.01
C PRO A 544 -17.10 22.83 -12.94
N ASP A 545 -17.54 23.35 -11.80
CA ASP A 545 -16.66 23.77 -10.69
C ASP A 545 -16.44 22.66 -9.65
N LEU A 546 -17.10 21.50 -9.81
CA LEU A 546 -16.92 20.39 -8.90
C LEU A 546 -15.50 19.85 -8.99
N ASN A 547 -14.84 19.76 -7.83
CA ASN A 547 -13.53 19.13 -7.75
C ASN A 547 -13.66 17.61 -8.00
N PHE A 548 -12.76 17.05 -8.80
CA PHE A 548 -12.71 15.63 -9.17
C PHE A 548 -12.66 14.73 -7.95
N PHE A 549 -11.85 15.10 -6.95
CA PHE A 549 -11.70 14.34 -5.72
C PHE A 549 -12.92 14.50 -4.79
N ASP A 550 -13.64 15.61 -4.87
CA ASP A 550 -14.91 15.79 -4.17
C ASP A 550 -16.02 14.95 -4.80
N ALA A 551 -16.00 14.79 -6.12
CA ALA A 551 -16.90 13.92 -6.87
C ALA A 551 -16.59 12.41 -6.69
N GLY A 552 -15.67 12.06 -5.80
CA GLY A 552 -15.28 10.67 -5.52
C GLY A 552 -14.09 10.14 -6.31
N GLY A 553 -13.41 11.01 -7.04
CA GLY A 553 -12.14 10.72 -7.70
C GLY A 553 -11.03 10.36 -6.71
N ASN A 554 -10.07 9.56 -7.15
CA ASN A 554 -8.88 9.21 -6.37
C ASN A 554 -7.67 9.05 -7.31
N SER A 555 -6.49 8.79 -6.75
CA SER A 555 -5.24 8.65 -7.51
C SER A 555 -5.29 7.53 -8.56
N LEU A 556 -6.16 6.53 -8.39
CA LEU A 556 -6.39 5.49 -9.40
C LEU A 556 -7.24 6.04 -10.56
N LEU A 557 -8.35 6.70 -10.23
CA LEU A 557 -9.31 7.23 -11.20
C LEU A 557 -8.74 8.41 -12.00
N ILE A 558 -7.82 9.19 -11.43
CA ILE A 558 -7.19 10.30 -12.16
C ILE A 558 -6.25 9.81 -13.26
N VAL A 559 -5.62 8.64 -13.09
CA VAL A 559 -4.82 8.00 -14.15
C VAL A 559 -5.73 7.55 -15.30
N VAL A 560 -6.90 6.98 -14.97
CA VAL A 560 -7.91 6.61 -15.98
C VAL A 560 -8.44 7.87 -16.69
N LEU A 561 -8.70 8.95 -15.94
CA LEU A 561 -9.14 10.23 -16.49
C LEU A 561 -8.13 10.80 -17.46
N HIS A 562 -6.85 10.81 -17.06
CA HIS A 562 -5.72 11.28 -17.86
C HIS A 562 -5.65 10.56 -19.20
N GLU A 563 -5.65 9.23 -19.20
CA GLU A 563 -5.61 8.41 -20.42
C GLU A 563 -6.80 8.72 -21.34
N ARG A 564 -8.02 8.79 -20.78
CA ARG A 564 -9.22 9.07 -21.58
C ARG A 564 -9.18 10.47 -22.19
N ILE A 565 -8.70 11.46 -21.45
CA ILE A 565 -8.50 12.82 -21.98
C ILE A 565 -7.48 12.80 -23.13
N GLU A 566 -6.29 12.24 -22.91
CA GLU A 566 -5.23 12.21 -23.94
C GLU A 566 -5.70 11.51 -25.20
N LYS A 567 -6.35 10.35 -25.06
CA LYS A 567 -6.89 9.59 -26.19
C LYS A 567 -8.02 10.32 -26.92
N GLN A 568 -8.94 10.96 -26.19
CA GLN A 568 -10.09 11.60 -26.82
C GLN A 568 -9.69 12.90 -27.54
N PHE A 569 -8.73 13.64 -27.00
CA PHE A 569 -8.31 14.93 -27.53
C PHE A 569 -7.01 14.87 -28.36
N SER A 570 -6.35 13.71 -28.43
CA SER A 570 -5.06 13.51 -29.11
C SER A 570 -3.99 14.50 -28.65
N ILE A 571 -3.88 14.67 -27.34
CA ILE A 571 -2.93 15.58 -26.66
C ILE A 571 -2.08 14.82 -25.66
N CYS A 572 -0.96 15.41 -25.24
CA CYS A 572 -0.17 14.92 -24.12
C CYS A 572 -0.21 15.94 -22.98
N ILE A 573 -0.58 15.48 -21.79
CA ILE A 573 -0.72 16.28 -20.58
C ILE A 573 0.16 15.65 -19.50
N PRO A 574 1.02 16.40 -18.81
CA PRO A 574 1.64 15.89 -17.59
C PRO A 574 0.57 15.53 -16.55
N LEU A 575 0.50 14.28 -16.08
CA LEU A 575 -0.50 13.85 -15.07
C LEU A 575 -0.59 14.78 -13.84
N VAL A 576 0.54 15.33 -13.39
CA VAL A 576 0.59 16.32 -12.29
C VAL A 576 -0.32 17.52 -12.53
N ARG A 577 -0.53 17.90 -13.80
CA ARG A 577 -1.43 18.98 -14.17
C ARG A 577 -2.88 18.66 -13.81
N LEU A 578 -3.33 17.41 -13.93
CA LEU A 578 -4.68 17.00 -13.53
C LEU A 578 -4.86 16.96 -12.01
N PHE A 579 -3.79 16.75 -11.25
CA PHE A 579 -3.81 16.92 -9.79
C PHE A 579 -3.93 18.39 -9.36
N HIS A 580 -3.57 19.34 -10.24
CA HIS A 580 -3.76 20.77 -10.02
C HIS A 580 -5.10 21.28 -10.58
N ASP A 581 -5.36 20.99 -11.87
CA ASP A 581 -6.59 21.33 -12.57
C ASP A 581 -7.62 20.23 -12.32
N THR A 582 -8.29 20.38 -11.19
CA THR A 582 -9.15 19.35 -10.61
C THR A 582 -10.62 19.57 -10.92
N THR A 583 -10.99 20.56 -11.73
CA THR A 583 -12.38 20.83 -12.12
C THR A 583 -12.57 20.66 -13.62
N ILE A 584 -13.79 20.36 -14.08
CA ILE A 584 -14.10 20.28 -15.52
C ILE A 584 -13.75 21.61 -16.20
N GLU A 585 -13.99 22.75 -15.53
CA GLU A 585 -13.69 24.07 -16.06
C GLU A 585 -12.18 24.32 -16.24
N THR A 586 -11.36 24.00 -15.23
CA THR A 586 -9.89 24.15 -15.31
C THR A 586 -9.28 23.19 -16.31
N GLN A 587 -9.75 21.95 -16.36
CA GLN A 587 -9.33 20.95 -17.35
C GLN A 587 -9.71 21.38 -18.77
N SER A 588 -10.91 21.93 -18.96
CA SER A 588 -11.36 22.44 -20.27
C SER A 588 -10.47 23.57 -20.76
N ARG A 589 -10.13 24.52 -19.88
CA ARG A 589 -9.24 25.64 -20.23
C ARG A 589 -7.84 25.15 -20.59
N MET A 590 -7.30 24.22 -19.83
CA MET A 590 -5.99 23.60 -20.08
C MET A 590 -5.97 22.91 -21.46
N ILE A 591 -6.95 22.03 -21.73
CA ILE A 591 -7.06 21.31 -23.01
C ILE A 591 -7.25 22.28 -24.18
N ALA A 592 -8.08 23.31 -24.01
CA ALA A 592 -8.29 24.31 -25.05
C ALA A 592 -7.00 25.08 -25.39
N ALA A 593 -6.17 25.39 -24.39
CA ALA A 593 -4.85 26.01 -24.61
C ALA A 593 -3.89 25.08 -25.35
N LEU A 594 -3.87 23.79 -25.00
CA LEU A 594 -3.05 22.79 -25.68
C LEU A 594 -3.45 22.63 -27.15
N LEU A 595 -4.75 22.56 -27.44
CA LEU A 595 -5.26 22.46 -28.81
C LEU A 595 -4.98 23.72 -29.66
N ARG A 596 -4.77 24.88 -29.03
CA ARG A 596 -4.33 26.12 -29.71
C ARG A 596 -2.81 26.24 -29.86
N GLY A 597 -2.04 25.26 -29.37
CA GLY A 597 -0.58 25.31 -29.39
C GLY A 597 0.05 26.21 -28.33
N GLU A 598 -0.72 26.61 -27.30
CA GLU A 598 -0.27 27.52 -26.24
C GLU A 598 0.45 26.78 -25.08
N GLY A 599 0.63 25.46 -25.17
CA GLY A 599 1.29 24.63 -24.15
C GLY A 599 2.81 24.81 -24.01
N THR A 600 3.42 24.23 -22.97
CA THR A 600 4.88 24.17 -22.77
C THR A 600 5.57 23.25 -23.82
N ALA A 601 6.89 23.33 -23.97
CA ALA A 601 7.63 22.53 -24.98
C ALA A 601 7.47 20.99 -24.79
N ILE A 602 7.20 20.53 -23.58
CA ILE A 602 6.88 19.13 -23.25
C ILE A 602 5.49 18.77 -23.76
N GLU A 603 4.55 19.71 -23.70
CA GLU A 603 3.15 19.55 -24.11
C GLU A 603 2.94 19.70 -25.64
N ARG A 604 3.85 20.38 -26.34
CA ARG A 604 3.78 20.61 -27.81
C ARG A 604 4.36 19.49 -28.67
N ALA A 605 5.04 18.49 -28.11
CA ALA A 605 5.78 17.49 -28.87
C ALA A 605 4.89 16.44 -29.60
N ALA A 606 3.60 16.72 -29.80
CA ALA A 606 2.58 15.80 -30.28
C ALA A 606 1.89 16.26 -31.59
N GLU A 607 2.64 16.79 -32.56
CA GLU A 607 2.13 16.84 -33.95
C GLU A 607 2.35 15.48 -34.64
N PRO A 608 1.36 14.96 -35.39
CA PRO A 608 1.50 13.71 -36.12
C PRO A 608 2.29 13.95 -37.42
N SER A 609 3.62 13.87 -37.35
CA SER A 609 4.45 13.73 -38.54
C SER A 609 5.08 12.34 -38.62
N ASP A 610 4.50 11.51 -39.48
CA ASP A 610 5.05 10.30 -40.11
C ASP A 610 5.78 9.28 -39.21
N THR A 611 5.02 8.26 -38.82
CA THR A 611 5.51 6.97 -38.33
C THR A 611 6.45 6.30 -39.33
N ARG A 612 7.77 6.57 -39.23
CA ARG A 612 8.84 5.58 -39.55
C ARG A 612 10.29 6.02 -39.32
N ALA A 613 10.59 7.25 -38.90
CA ALA A 613 11.99 7.71 -38.90
C ALA A 613 12.42 8.55 -37.68
N MET A 614 12.10 8.17 -36.43
CA MET A 614 12.74 8.81 -35.26
C MET A 614 12.94 7.85 -34.08
N SER A 615 13.83 6.87 -34.23
CA SER A 615 14.32 6.05 -33.11
C SER A 615 15.81 6.26 -32.79
N ARG A 616 16.48 7.27 -33.39
CA ARG A 616 17.94 7.43 -33.21
C ARG A 616 18.47 8.82 -32.86
N ASN A 617 17.70 9.91 -32.94
CA ASN A 617 18.27 11.27 -32.80
C ASN A 617 17.87 12.07 -31.55
N ARG A 618 17.12 11.52 -30.59
CA ARG A 618 16.76 12.26 -29.36
C ARG A 618 17.85 12.32 -28.27
N ILE A 619 19.01 11.66 -28.46
CA ILE A 619 20.11 11.67 -27.46
C ILE A 619 21.15 12.79 -27.72
N ILE A 620 21.13 13.48 -28.87
CA ILE A 620 22.18 14.48 -29.21
C ILE A 620 21.72 15.94 -28.98
N ALA A 621 20.42 16.24 -28.98
CA ALA A 621 19.95 17.64 -28.88
C ALA A 621 19.87 18.20 -27.43
N ALA A 622 19.89 17.36 -26.39
CA ALA A 622 19.90 17.82 -24.99
C ALA A 622 21.31 18.17 -24.46
N ARG A 623 22.36 18.01 -25.27
CA ARG A 623 23.76 18.28 -24.89
C ARG A 623 24.30 19.65 -25.33
N ALA A 624 23.53 20.46 -26.06
CA ALA A 624 24.02 21.73 -26.61
C ALA A 624 23.54 23.00 -25.88
N THR A 625 22.60 22.91 -24.93
CA THR A 625 22.01 24.10 -24.27
C THR A 625 22.42 24.27 -22.80
N ALA A 626 23.50 23.61 -22.37
CA ALA A 626 24.13 23.80 -21.05
C ALA A 626 25.55 24.40 -21.16
N ARG A 627 25.79 25.20 -22.19
CA ARG A 627 26.91 26.15 -22.27
C ARG A 627 26.34 27.50 -22.69
N ASN A 628 26.25 28.40 -21.71
CA ASN A 628 25.69 29.75 -21.71
C ASN A 628 24.28 29.84 -21.08
N LEU A 629 24.23 29.61 -19.77
CA LEU A 629 23.63 30.50 -18.76
C LEU A 629 24.17 30.11 -17.39
#